data_AF-A0A949IHX1-F1
#
_entry.id   AF-A0A949IHX1-F1
#
_cell.length_a   1.000
_cell.length_b   1.000
_cell.length_c   1.000
_cell.angle_alpha   90.00
_cell.angle_beta   90.00
_cell.angle_gamma   90.00
#
_symmetry.space_group_name_H-M   'P 1'
#
loop_
_entity.id
_entity.type
_entity.pdbx_description
1 polymer ?
#
loop_
_entity_poly.entity_id
_entity_poly.type
_entity_poly.pdbx_seq_one_letter_code
_entity_poly.pdbx_strand_id
1 'polypeptide(L)'
;MTTATLSKITVKPTWTVEKLQQNVARAYAMQLIAAMTVLGKHGGEKALEEFQTIMRTNKVEHLKGLGVKTPIELVQHLAEFEANVFGSVVEIWGDEKAAHMTYTTCGMWKAMEASGKLSPEQIEKMGAGMQNCMSLTAKEFGLNAEVVKSNDLCTVNFSK
;
A
#
# COMPACT_ATOMS: atom_id res chain seq x y z
N MET A 1 -32.53 -17.93 -28.59
CA MET A 1 -31.90 -17.11 -27.52
C MET A 1 -32.86 -17.10 -26.34
N THR A 2 -32.46 -17.67 -25.20
CA THR A 2 -33.25 -17.61 -23.96
C THR A 2 -32.88 -16.35 -23.21
N THR A 3 -33.78 -15.37 -23.20
CA THR A 3 -33.63 -14.14 -22.43
C THR A 3 -33.84 -14.47 -20.94
N ALA A 4 -32.76 -14.51 -20.16
CA ALA A 4 -32.87 -14.69 -18.71
C ALA A 4 -33.58 -13.47 -18.11
N THR A 5 -34.78 -13.66 -17.57
CA THR A 5 -35.51 -12.62 -16.84
C THR A 5 -34.97 -12.57 -15.41
N LEU A 6 -34.29 -11.48 -15.03
CA LEU A 6 -33.79 -11.30 -13.67
C LEU A 6 -34.92 -10.75 -12.78
N SER A 7 -35.44 -11.55 -11.85
CA SER A 7 -36.34 -11.05 -10.81
C SER A 7 -35.60 -10.12 -9.84
N LYS A 8 -36.31 -9.19 -9.19
CA LYS A 8 -35.73 -8.28 -8.19
C LYS A 8 -35.13 -9.08 -7.02
N ILE A 9 -33.81 -9.00 -6.85
CA ILE A 9 -33.07 -9.63 -5.75
C ILE A 9 -32.38 -8.53 -4.94
N THR A 10 -32.50 -8.57 -3.62
CA THR A 10 -31.70 -7.74 -2.71
C THR A 10 -30.41 -8.47 -2.38
N VAL A 11 -29.28 -7.89 -2.76
CA VAL A 11 -27.95 -8.41 -2.40
C VAL A 11 -27.49 -7.75 -1.10
N LYS A 12 -27.04 -8.56 -0.14
CA LYS A 12 -26.47 -8.11 1.14
C LYS A 12 -24.99 -8.51 1.22
N PRO A 13 -24.16 -7.81 2.02
CA PRO A 13 -22.80 -8.25 2.28
C PRO A 13 -22.79 -9.65 2.91
N THR A 14 -22.04 -10.57 2.32
CA THR A 14 -21.95 -11.98 2.75
C THR A 14 -20.52 -12.51 2.75
N TRP A 15 -19.54 -11.68 2.34
CA TRP A 15 -18.15 -12.09 2.30
C TRP A 15 -17.56 -12.14 3.72
N THR A 16 -16.65 -13.09 3.94
CA THR A 16 -15.80 -13.08 5.13
C THR A 16 -14.81 -11.91 5.06
N VAL A 17 -14.19 -11.57 6.19
CA VAL A 17 -13.19 -10.49 6.25
C VAL A 17 -12.01 -10.78 5.32
N GLU A 18 -11.53 -12.02 5.29
CA GLU A 18 -10.40 -12.42 4.44
C GLU A 18 -10.76 -12.27 2.96
N LYS A 19 -11.98 -12.68 2.58
CA LYS A 19 -12.44 -12.53 1.19
C LYS A 19 -12.65 -11.05 0.84
N LEU A 20 -13.11 -10.24 1.77
CA LEU A 20 -13.22 -8.79 1.59
C LEU A 20 -11.85 -8.17 1.36
N GLN A 21 -10.88 -8.45 2.24
CA GLN A 21 -9.50 -7.95 2.13
C GLN A 21 -8.84 -8.32 0.81
N GLN A 22 -8.98 -9.58 0.37
CA GLN A 22 -8.46 -10.03 -0.94
C GLN A 22 -9.07 -9.24 -2.10
N ASN A 23 -10.39 -9.00 -2.06
CA ASN A 23 -11.05 -8.24 -3.13
C ASN A 23 -10.73 -6.75 -3.06
N VAL A 24 -10.59 -6.17 -1.87
CA VAL A 24 -10.17 -4.77 -1.67
C VAL A 24 -8.75 -4.57 -2.18
N ALA A 25 -7.80 -5.41 -1.75
CA ALA A 25 -6.42 -5.36 -2.22
C ALA A 25 -6.35 -5.48 -3.75
N ARG A 26 -7.09 -6.42 -4.34
CA ARG A 26 -7.17 -6.57 -5.80
C ARG A 26 -7.77 -5.35 -6.49
N ALA A 27 -8.91 -4.85 -6.02
CA ALA A 27 -9.57 -3.70 -6.63
C ALA A 27 -8.68 -2.46 -6.57
N TYR A 28 -8.10 -2.19 -5.40
CA TYR A 28 -7.22 -1.04 -5.17
C TYR A 28 -5.92 -1.15 -5.99
N ALA A 29 -5.28 -2.33 -6.02
CA ALA A 29 -4.12 -2.59 -6.86
C ALA A 29 -4.42 -2.32 -8.35
N MET A 30 -5.55 -2.80 -8.85
CA MET A 30 -5.93 -2.61 -10.26
C MET A 30 -6.22 -1.15 -10.58
N GLN A 31 -6.83 -0.41 -9.66
CA GLN A 31 -7.05 1.02 -9.82
C GLN A 31 -5.73 1.79 -9.83
N LEU A 32 -4.80 1.47 -8.92
CA LEU A 32 -3.48 2.10 -8.90
C LEU A 32 -2.70 1.82 -10.19
N ILE A 33 -2.68 0.56 -10.66
CA ILE A 33 -2.02 0.19 -11.91
C ILE A 33 -2.64 0.94 -13.09
N ALA A 34 -3.97 1.00 -13.16
CA ALA A 34 -4.67 1.74 -14.22
C ALA A 34 -4.34 3.24 -14.18
N ALA A 35 -4.40 3.86 -12.99
CA ALA A 35 -4.07 5.27 -12.81
C ALA A 35 -2.63 5.56 -13.25
N MET A 36 -1.65 4.81 -12.76
CA MET A 36 -0.25 4.99 -13.15
C MET A 36 -0.03 4.76 -14.65
N THR A 37 -0.73 3.79 -15.26
CA THR A 37 -0.63 3.53 -16.70
C THR A 37 -1.16 4.71 -17.51
N VAL A 38 -2.34 5.23 -17.14
CA VAL A 38 -2.98 6.35 -17.83
C VAL A 38 -2.16 7.63 -17.67
N LEU A 39 -1.73 7.94 -16.43
CA LEU A 39 -0.93 9.11 -16.13
C LEU A 39 0.43 9.06 -16.84
N GLY A 40 1.12 7.92 -16.80
CA GLY A 40 2.39 7.76 -17.50
C GLY A 40 2.24 7.91 -19.02
N LYS A 41 1.14 7.40 -19.59
CA LYS A 41 0.89 7.48 -21.05
C LYS A 41 0.49 8.88 -21.52
N HIS A 42 -0.31 9.60 -20.74
CA HIS A 42 -0.96 10.84 -21.20
C HIS A 42 -0.50 12.11 -20.48
N GLY A 43 -0.11 12.01 -19.21
CA GLY A 43 0.40 13.13 -18.41
C GLY A 43 1.93 13.14 -18.26
N GLY A 44 2.61 12.06 -18.66
CA GLY A 44 4.05 11.91 -18.53
C GLY A 44 4.52 11.79 -17.07
N GLU A 45 5.82 11.97 -16.86
CA GLU A 45 6.47 11.77 -15.55
C GLU A 45 5.99 12.76 -14.48
N LYS A 46 5.81 14.04 -14.84
CA LYS A 46 5.33 15.07 -13.88
C LYS A 46 3.96 14.74 -13.29
N ALA A 47 3.03 14.25 -14.12
CA ALA A 47 1.69 13.89 -13.64
C ALA A 47 1.73 12.68 -12.69
N LEU A 48 2.66 11.73 -12.92
CA LEU A 48 2.90 10.62 -12.01
C LEU A 48 3.48 11.08 -10.68
N GLU A 49 4.48 11.97 -10.71
CA GLU A 49 5.09 12.55 -9.51
C GLU A 49 4.09 13.35 -8.66
N GLU A 50 3.24 14.15 -9.32
CA GLU A 50 2.18 14.91 -8.65
C GLU A 50 1.15 13.97 -8.01
N PHE A 51 0.69 12.96 -8.74
CA PHE A 51 -0.22 11.95 -8.21
C PHE A 51 0.36 11.25 -6.98
N GLN A 52 1.62 10.79 -7.06
CA GLN A 52 2.30 10.14 -5.94
C GLN A 52 2.49 11.08 -4.75
N THR A 53 2.77 12.35 -5.02
CA THR A 53 2.90 13.39 -3.98
C THR A 53 1.58 13.62 -3.26
N ILE A 54 0.47 13.79 -3.98
CA ILE A 54 -0.86 13.97 -3.39
C ILE A 54 -1.24 12.76 -2.54
N MET A 55 -1.05 11.55 -3.08
CA MET A 55 -1.33 10.31 -2.35
C MET A 55 -0.53 10.22 -1.04
N ARG A 56 0.76 10.55 -1.08
CA ARG A 56 1.63 10.59 0.11
C ARG A 56 1.16 11.65 1.10
N THR A 57 0.89 12.88 0.65
CA THR A 57 0.46 13.99 1.50
C THR A 57 -0.83 13.65 2.24
N ASN A 58 -1.83 13.11 1.54
CA ASN A 58 -3.10 12.70 2.16
C ASN A 58 -2.89 11.60 3.22
N LYS A 59 -1.99 10.64 2.96
CA LYS A 59 -1.62 9.60 3.94
C LYS A 59 -0.93 10.21 5.17
N VAL A 60 0.00 11.14 4.96
CA VAL A 60 0.71 11.84 6.03
C VAL A 60 -0.25 12.67 6.88
N GLU A 61 -1.17 13.41 6.25
CA GLU A 61 -2.20 14.18 6.94
C GLU A 61 -3.10 13.30 7.79
N HIS A 62 -3.53 12.15 7.26
CA HIS A 62 -4.30 11.18 8.02
C HIS A 62 -3.53 10.67 9.25
N LEU A 63 -2.28 10.26 9.08
CA LEU A 63 -1.43 9.77 10.17
C LEU A 63 -1.15 10.86 11.23
N LYS A 64 -0.91 12.11 10.80
CA LYS A 64 -0.81 13.27 11.71
C LYS A 64 -2.12 13.50 12.47
N GLY A 65 -3.26 13.35 11.81
CA GLY A 65 -4.59 13.42 12.42
C GLY A 65 -4.87 12.33 13.46
N LEU A 66 -4.23 11.17 13.33
CA LEU A 66 -4.25 10.10 14.34
C LEU A 66 -3.31 10.37 15.52
N GLY A 67 -2.51 11.44 15.48
CA GLY A 67 -1.62 11.83 16.57
C GLY A 67 -0.26 11.13 16.58
N VAL A 68 0.15 10.51 15.46
CA VAL A 68 1.46 9.87 15.30
C VAL A 68 2.59 10.88 15.55
N LYS A 69 3.51 10.54 16.47
CA LYS A 69 4.66 11.38 16.84
C LYS A 69 5.98 10.61 16.87
N THR A 70 5.93 9.30 17.04
CA THR A 70 7.11 8.44 17.21
C THR A 70 7.21 7.39 16.10
N PRO A 71 8.40 6.82 15.85
CA PRO A 71 8.57 5.71 14.91
C PRO A 71 7.67 4.52 15.23
N ILE A 72 7.52 4.13 16.50
CA ILE A 72 6.70 2.98 16.88
C ILE A 72 5.21 3.20 16.60
N GLU A 73 4.68 4.40 16.88
CA GLU A 73 3.30 4.76 16.54
C GLU A 73 3.09 4.76 15.01
N LEU A 74 4.08 5.24 14.26
CA LEU A 74 4.02 5.24 12.79
C LEU A 74 3.91 3.82 12.25
N VAL A 75 4.80 2.90 12.66
CA VAL A 75 4.74 1.52 12.18
C VAL A 75 3.49 0.78 12.66
N GLN A 76 2.97 1.09 13.85
CA GLN A 76 1.72 0.52 14.35
C GLN A 76 0.54 0.88 13.42
N HIS A 77 0.34 2.16 13.12
CA HIS A 77 -0.77 2.57 12.26
C HIS A 77 -0.62 2.08 10.81
N LEU A 78 0.61 2.03 10.29
CA LEU A 78 0.86 1.45 8.97
C LEU A 78 0.54 -0.05 8.94
N ALA A 79 1.04 -0.81 9.92
CA ALA A 79 0.83 -2.25 10.01
C ALA A 79 -0.65 -2.59 10.24
N GLU A 80 -1.35 -1.85 11.10
CA GLU A 80 -2.78 -2.04 11.34
C GLU A 80 -3.59 -1.81 10.06
N PHE A 81 -3.31 -0.76 9.31
CA PHE A 81 -3.98 -0.51 8.04
C PHE A 81 -3.73 -1.63 7.03
N GLU A 82 -2.47 -2.04 6.87
CA GLU A 82 -2.06 -3.13 5.98
C GLU A 82 -2.74 -4.45 6.32
N ALA A 83 -2.76 -4.82 7.60
CA ALA A 83 -3.36 -6.06 8.06
C ALA A 83 -4.89 -6.04 7.92
N ASN A 84 -5.55 -4.94 8.30
CA ASN A 84 -7.01 -4.90 8.32
C ASN A 84 -7.63 -4.63 6.95
N VAL A 85 -6.98 -3.85 6.09
CA VAL A 85 -7.53 -3.45 4.79
C VAL A 85 -7.09 -4.38 3.67
N PHE A 86 -5.83 -4.81 3.68
CA PHE A 86 -5.28 -5.61 2.59
C PHE A 86 -5.01 -7.07 2.96
N GLY A 87 -5.18 -7.44 4.23
CA GLY A 87 -4.87 -8.80 4.70
C GLY A 87 -3.37 -9.10 4.64
N SER A 88 -2.52 -8.08 4.72
CA SER A 88 -1.08 -8.24 4.87
C SER A 88 -0.75 -8.86 6.23
N VAL A 89 0.33 -9.64 6.30
CA VAL A 89 0.88 -10.10 7.58
C VAL A 89 2.16 -9.30 7.81
N VAL A 90 2.17 -8.55 8.91
CA VAL A 90 3.19 -7.56 9.21
C VAL A 90 3.67 -7.76 10.64
N GLU A 91 4.99 -7.84 10.82
CA GLU A 91 5.64 -7.86 12.12
C GLU A 91 6.19 -6.47 12.42
N ILE A 92 5.99 -5.99 13.65
CA ILE A 92 6.50 -4.69 14.10
C ILE A 92 7.25 -4.85 15.42
N TRP A 93 8.33 -4.09 15.58
CA TRP A 93 9.09 -4.01 16.84
C TRP A 93 9.86 -2.69 16.92
N GLY A 94 10.29 -2.32 18.12
CA GLY A 94 11.08 -1.11 18.37
C GLY A 94 10.54 -0.26 19.51
N ASP A 95 10.86 1.02 19.48
CA ASP A 95 10.58 2.01 20.52
C ASP A 95 10.37 3.43 19.94
N GLU A 96 10.37 4.44 20.82
CA GLU A 96 10.16 5.84 20.47
C GLU A 96 11.28 6.49 19.63
N LYS A 97 12.41 5.81 19.43
CA LYS A 97 13.59 6.31 18.69
C LYS A 97 13.82 5.56 17.39
N ALA A 98 13.54 4.26 17.38
CA ALA A 98 13.64 3.43 16.19
C ALA A 98 12.58 2.34 16.18
N ALA A 99 11.94 2.12 15.03
CA ALA A 99 10.95 1.08 14.87
C ALA A 99 11.03 0.44 13.49
N HIS A 100 10.57 -0.79 13.42
CA HIS A 100 10.72 -1.66 12.27
C HIS A 100 9.37 -2.25 11.89
N MET A 101 9.16 -2.44 10.59
CA MET A 101 7.97 -3.05 10.02
C MET A 101 8.37 -4.02 8.92
N THR A 102 8.18 -5.32 9.14
CA THR A 102 8.48 -6.37 8.16
C THR A 102 7.20 -6.95 7.61
N TYR A 103 7.04 -6.87 6.29
CA TYR A 103 6.00 -7.60 5.58
C TYR A 103 6.44 -9.06 5.43
N THR A 104 5.82 -9.96 6.19
CA THR A 104 5.92 -11.42 5.95
C THR A 104 5.02 -11.83 4.79
N THR A 105 3.89 -11.14 4.62
CA THR A 105 3.15 -11.13 3.36
C THR A 105 2.58 -9.74 3.09
N CYS A 106 2.69 -9.26 1.85
CA CYS A 106 2.06 -8.01 1.41
C CYS A 106 0.84 -8.34 0.54
N GLY A 107 -0.37 -8.07 1.05
CA GLY A 107 -1.62 -8.38 0.33
C GLY A 107 -1.74 -7.61 -0.98
N MET A 108 -1.34 -6.33 -0.97
CA MET A 108 -1.29 -5.49 -2.16
C MET A 108 -0.31 -6.00 -3.22
N TRP A 109 0.90 -6.38 -2.81
CA TRP A 109 1.91 -6.91 -3.72
C TRP A 109 1.44 -8.21 -4.39
N LYS A 110 0.92 -9.15 -3.58
CA LYS A 110 0.33 -10.40 -4.10
C LYS A 110 -0.81 -10.13 -5.08
N ALA A 111 -1.65 -9.14 -4.79
CA ALA A 111 -2.75 -8.77 -5.67
C ALA A 111 -2.27 -8.15 -7.00
N MET A 112 -1.17 -7.40 -6.96
CA MET A 112 -0.52 -6.85 -8.15
C MET A 112 0.15 -7.94 -9.00
N GLU A 113 0.91 -8.85 -8.38
CA GLU A 113 1.52 -10.00 -9.06
C GLU A 113 0.47 -10.89 -9.72
N ALA A 114 -0.59 -11.24 -8.99
CA ALA A 114 -1.69 -12.07 -9.48
C ALA A 114 -2.45 -11.45 -10.67
N SER A 115 -2.26 -10.16 -10.94
CA SER A 115 -2.86 -9.52 -12.11
C SER A 115 -2.19 -9.86 -13.42
N GLY A 116 -0.91 -10.26 -13.39
CA GLY A 116 -0.09 -10.49 -14.58
C GLY A 116 0.12 -9.26 -15.46
N LYS A 117 -0.18 -8.04 -14.96
CA LYS A 117 -0.12 -6.80 -15.74
C LYS A 117 1.18 -6.02 -15.62
N LEU A 118 2.06 -6.42 -14.70
CA LEU A 118 3.32 -5.73 -14.46
C LEU A 118 4.46 -6.47 -15.16
N SER A 119 5.27 -5.72 -15.91
CA SER A 119 6.54 -6.24 -16.43
C SER A 119 7.56 -6.36 -15.29
N PRO A 120 8.61 -7.19 -15.45
CA PRO A 120 9.71 -7.27 -14.48
C PRO A 120 10.35 -5.90 -14.19
N GLU A 121 10.50 -5.05 -15.21
CA GLU A 121 11.04 -3.69 -15.06
C GLU A 121 10.12 -2.81 -14.19
N GLN A 122 8.80 -2.94 -14.33
CA GLN A 122 7.83 -2.23 -13.50
C GLN A 122 7.89 -2.71 -12.04
N ILE A 123 8.02 -4.02 -11.83
CA ILE A 123 8.19 -4.62 -10.50
C ILE A 123 9.44 -4.05 -9.80
N GLU A 124 10.56 -3.97 -10.52
CA GLU A 124 11.81 -3.42 -9.97
C GLU A 124 11.67 -1.93 -9.62
N LYS A 125 11.09 -1.13 -10.54
CA LYS A 125 10.81 0.29 -10.30
C LYS A 125 9.89 0.52 -9.10
N MET A 126 8.89 -0.33 -8.91
CA MET A 126 8.01 -0.25 -7.74
C MET A 126 8.78 -0.51 -6.44
N GLY A 127 9.73 -1.44 -6.47
CA GLY A 127 10.66 -1.69 -5.38
C GLY A 127 11.46 -0.44 -4.99
N ALA A 128 12.08 0.24 -5.95
CA ALA A 128 12.79 1.49 -5.71
C ALA A 128 11.84 2.63 -5.27
N GLY A 129 10.64 2.67 -5.85
CA GLY A 129 9.58 3.61 -5.47
C GLY A 129 9.14 3.46 -4.02
N MET A 130 9.16 2.24 -3.47
CA MET A 130 8.83 2.00 -2.06
C MET A 130 9.84 2.67 -1.12
N GLN A 131 11.15 2.55 -1.37
CA GLN A 131 12.17 3.25 -0.60
C GLN A 131 11.93 4.76 -0.60
N ASN A 132 11.75 5.35 -1.79
CA ASN A 132 11.51 6.78 -1.91
C ASN A 132 10.23 7.22 -1.17
N CYS A 133 9.14 6.46 -1.33
CA CYS A 133 7.88 6.73 -0.65
C CYS A 133 8.01 6.69 0.87
N MET A 134 8.69 5.67 1.41
CA MET A 134 8.91 5.55 2.86
C MET A 134 9.83 6.64 3.39
N SER A 135 10.92 6.98 2.70
CA SER A 135 11.81 8.08 3.11
C SER A 135 11.11 9.43 3.09
N LEU A 136 10.33 9.73 2.06
CA LEU A 136 9.58 10.98 1.98
C LEU A 136 8.47 11.04 3.04
N THR A 137 7.82 9.91 3.33
CA THR A 137 6.84 9.83 4.43
C THR A 137 7.54 10.06 5.77
N ALA A 138 8.64 9.38 6.05
CA ALA A 138 9.40 9.51 7.30
C ALA A 138 9.85 10.96 7.54
N LYS A 139 10.32 11.63 6.49
CA LYS A 139 10.76 13.03 6.56
C LYS A 139 9.65 13.97 7.06
N GLU A 140 8.39 13.71 6.71
CA GLU A 140 7.24 14.51 7.18
C GLU A 140 6.97 14.39 8.69
N PHE A 141 7.57 13.40 9.35
CA PHE A 141 7.55 13.19 10.79
C PHE A 141 8.91 13.49 11.45
N GLY A 142 9.87 14.06 10.71
CA GLY A 142 11.23 14.30 11.20
C GLY A 142 12.02 13.01 11.44
N LEU A 143 11.71 11.95 10.69
CA LEU A 143 12.34 10.63 10.78
C LEU A 143 13.12 10.32 9.50
N ASN A 144 14.05 9.37 9.62
CA ASN A 144 14.71 8.68 8.53
C ASN A 144 14.00 7.36 8.26
N ALA A 145 14.02 6.90 7.00
CA ALA A 145 13.57 5.54 6.68
C ALA A 145 14.45 4.83 5.65
N GLU A 146 14.64 3.55 5.89
CA GLU A 146 15.38 2.61 5.05
C GLU A 146 14.52 1.37 4.79
N VAL A 147 14.49 0.92 3.54
CA VAL A 147 13.80 -0.30 3.10
C VAL A 147 14.87 -1.33 2.79
N VAL A 148 14.93 -2.37 3.62
CA VAL A 148 15.81 -3.50 3.45
C VAL A 148 15.02 -4.66 2.86
N LYS A 149 15.49 -5.15 1.71
CA LYS A 149 14.97 -6.38 1.12
C LYS A 149 15.92 -7.52 1.49
N SER A 150 15.40 -8.53 2.18
CA SER A 150 16.17 -9.72 2.53
C SER A 150 15.31 -10.94 2.28
N ASN A 151 15.81 -11.87 1.46
CA ASN A 151 15.02 -12.99 0.94
C ASN A 151 13.73 -12.48 0.27
N ASP A 152 12.58 -13.05 0.63
CA ASP A 152 11.23 -12.66 0.20
C ASP A 152 10.56 -11.65 1.15
N LEU A 153 11.31 -11.08 2.10
CA LEU A 153 10.82 -10.13 3.08
C LEU A 153 11.21 -8.70 2.71
N CYS A 154 10.27 -7.78 2.98
CA CYS A 154 10.49 -6.35 2.88
C CYS A 154 10.36 -5.73 4.26
N THR A 155 11.46 -5.18 4.78
CA THR A 155 11.51 -4.51 6.07
C THR A 155 11.69 -3.01 5.88
N VAL A 156 10.83 -2.21 6.50
CA VAL A 156 10.98 -0.76 6.59
C VAL A 156 11.45 -0.40 7.99
N ASN A 157 12.62 0.20 8.08
CA ASN A 157 13.20 0.72 9.31
C ASN A 157 12.94 2.22 9.38
N PHE A 158 12.43 2.70 10.50
CA PHE A 158 12.27 4.12 10.80
C PHE A 158 13.15 4.49 11.99
N SER A 159 13.86 5.60 11.91
CA SER A 159 14.64 6.12 13.03
C SER A 159 14.51 7.64 13.11
N LYS A 160 14.85 8.23 14.25
CA LYS A 160 15.15 9.67 14.31
C LYS A 160 16.42 10.03 13.53
#